data_AF-A0A3N4NEZ6-F1
#
_entry.id   AF-A0A3N4NEZ6-F1
#
_cell.length_a   1.000
_cell.length_b   1.000
_cell.length_c   1.000
_cell.angle_alpha   90.00
_cell.angle_beta   90.00
_cell.angle_gamma   90.00
#
_symmetry.space_group_name_H-M   'P 1'
#
loop_
_entity.id
_entity.type
_entity.pdbx_description
1 polymer ?
#
loop_
_entity_poly.entity_id
_entity_poly.type
_entity_poly.pdbx_seq_one_letter_code
_entity_poly.pdbx_strand_id
1 'polypeptide(L)'
;MAEPTGIFIEFEIDEKGIKKILNHKFEKASYNKKLGYYFCELLYNCNNNPGNVFILNYNLKTKKCFIAYVLNYFDKTLLDPLIDTLPIISALKSPETIEYAMVSSTFPEVLEAYKITDRTVELISQKLPSDIVKNLMDKFWSFSENNAFPEPKKALSKRNYFYKNFKNYYKRYLAYIDEIERPNKIAKATKENPFHLFDNFYTYDNRVFEFRKHTNQIIELPQSDPVSFRDVAGIKADKNFVFSAILAPNSPPSTIKVGAFTKNNPDAIWKWIAIEGIDGDSFNYVKEKWDTVYWKDKNAVFIYKNKELIKLELADSSTFTYLDFCYGKDKNNIFYLDKVIPIDVNNYTLNKNGFIFDKNNIFHYENKLELDAETFKVLKYESEVNPFMGEFILEDKNGQYSYNRKRKIEVIRSITKY
;
A
#
# COMPACT_ATOMS: atom_id res chain seq x y z
N MET A 1 -9.42 1.08 43.19
CA MET A 1 -8.89 0.94 41.81
C MET A 1 -7.59 1.73 41.79
N ALA A 2 -6.50 1.16 41.26
CA ALA A 2 -5.25 1.92 41.12
C ALA A 2 -5.51 3.11 40.19
N GLU A 3 -5.00 4.29 40.53
CA GLU A 3 -5.15 5.47 39.69
C GLU A 3 -4.30 5.32 38.42
N PRO A 4 -4.81 5.74 37.25
CA PRO A 4 -4.02 5.75 36.04
C PRO A 4 -2.73 6.53 36.27
N THR A 5 -1.60 5.91 35.93
CA THR A 5 -0.27 6.43 36.26
C THR A 5 0.64 6.25 35.07
N GLY A 6 1.51 7.24 34.83
CA GLY A 6 2.31 7.27 33.62
C GLY A 6 3.48 8.23 33.70
N ILE A 7 4.29 8.21 32.65
CA ILE A 7 5.35 9.19 32.46
C ILE A 7 4.86 10.34 31.56
N PHE A 8 5.24 11.55 31.93
CA PHE A 8 4.95 12.78 31.20
C PHE A 8 6.24 13.57 31.00
N ILE A 9 6.48 14.05 29.79
CA ILE A 9 7.63 14.90 29.46
C ILE A 9 7.25 15.90 28.37
N GLU A 10 7.62 17.16 28.58
CA GLU A 10 7.63 18.20 27.53
C GLU A 10 9.05 18.73 27.37
N PHE A 11 9.54 18.83 26.13
CA PHE A 11 10.87 19.36 25.86
C PHE A 11 10.96 20.17 24.59
N GLU A 12 11.89 21.13 24.58
CA GLU A 12 12.15 21.95 23.40
C GLU A 12 13.02 21.18 22.40
N ILE A 13 12.58 21.11 21.15
CA ILE A 13 13.31 20.44 20.07
C ILE A 13 12.84 20.99 18.72
N ASP A 14 13.75 21.09 17.76
CA ASP A 14 13.40 21.43 16.39
C ASP A 14 12.91 20.19 15.59
N GLU A 15 12.41 20.41 14.37
CA GLU A 15 11.89 19.30 13.57
C GLU A 15 13.00 18.32 13.14
N LYS A 16 14.25 18.79 13.05
CA LYS A 16 15.39 17.94 12.73
C LYS A 16 15.72 17.01 13.89
N GLY A 17 15.67 17.51 15.12
CA GLY A 17 15.88 16.78 16.35
C GLY A 17 14.83 15.69 16.55
N ILE A 18 13.53 15.99 16.41
CA ILE A 18 12.49 14.95 16.55
C ILE A 18 12.65 13.85 15.48
N LYS A 19 13.05 14.20 14.24
CA LYS A 19 13.40 13.20 13.20
C LYS A 19 14.61 12.35 13.60
N LYS A 20 15.61 12.93 14.26
CA LYS A 20 16.76 12.20 14.80
C LYS A 20 16.35 11.27 15.95
N ILE A 21 15.50 11.73 16.88
CA ILE A 21 14.94 10.89 17.96
C ILE A 21 14.25 9.66 17.36
N LEU A 22 13.33 9.84 16.41
CA LEU A 22 12.60 8.70 15.81
C LEU A 22 13.51 7.72 15.07
N ASN A 23 14.62 8.19 14.51
CA ASN A 23 15.59 7.35 13.81
C ASN A 23 16.71 6.81 14.72
N HIS A 24 16.77 7.24 15.98
CA HIS A 24 17.84 6.84 16.88
C HIS A 24 17.77 5.34 17.15
N LYS A 25 18.93 4.70 17.19
CA LYS A 25 19.06 3.27 17.50
C LYS A 25 18.54 3.01 18.93
N PHE A 26 17.68 2.01 19.08
CA PHE A 26 17.08 1.64 20.35
C PHE A 26 16.78 0.13 20.36
N GLU A 27 17.62 -0.64 21.05
CA GLU A 27 17.63 -2.11 20.99
C GLU A 27 16.37 -2.76 21.57
N LYS A 28 15.68 -2.06 22.47
CA LYS A 28 14.44 -2.52 23.11
C LYS A 28 13.24 -2.51 22.17
N ALA A 29 13.31 -1.81 21.04
CA ALA A 29 12.28 -1.91 20.00
C ALA A 29 12.30 -3.32 19.38
N SER A 30 11.15 -3.94 19.23
CA SER A 30 10.96 -5.22 18.54
C SER A 30 11.29 -5.13 17.05
N TYR A 31 10.91 -4.01 16.41
CA TYR A 31 11.04 -3.81 14.96
C TYR A 31 12.10 -2.76 14.60
N ASN A 32 13.03 -3.13 13.70
CA ASN A 32 14.07 -2.28 13.11
C ASN A 32 15.00 -1.57 14.13
N LYS A 33 14.89 -1.88 15.42
CA LYS A 33 15.74 -1.36 16.51
C LYS A 33 15.85 0.17 16.52
N LYS A 34 14.74 0.87 16.28
CA LYS A 34 14.67 2.35 16.32
C LYS A 34 13.62 2.83 17.31
N LEU A 35 13.91 3.96 17.95
CA LEU A 35 13.04 4.55 18.96
C LEU A 35 11.65 4.91 18.41
N GLY A 36 11.56 5.35 17.15
CA GLY A 36 10.28 5.60 16.51
C GLY A 36 9.38 4.36 16.40
N TYR A 37 9.94 3.15 16.33
CA TYR A 37 9.15 1.92 16.35
C TYR A 37 8.83 1.44 17.75
N TYR A 38 9.68 1.69 18.74
CA TYR A 38 9.29 1.52 20.14
C TYR A 38 8.08 2.39 20.51
N PHE A 39 8.03 3.65 20.07
CA PHE A 39 6.83 4.48 20.23
C PHE A 39 5.60 3.91 19.50
N CYS A 40 5.79 3.18 18.39
CA CYS A 40 4.70 2.46 17.73
C CYS A 40 4.19 1.29 18.57
N GLU A 41 5.08 0.58 19.27
CA GLU A 41 4.73 -0.51 20.20
C GLU A 41 3.87 0.01 21.35
N LEU A 42 4.23 1.15 21.93
CA LEU A 42 3.43 1.81 22.97
C LEU A 42 2.02 2.15 22.48
N LEU A 43 1.92 2.76 21.28
CA LEU A 43 0.62 3.06 20.69
C LEU A 43 -0.18 1.80 20.36
N TYR A 44 0.48 0.75 19.88
CA TYR A 44 -0.18 -0.50 19.53
C TYR A 44 -0.70 -1.23 20.78
N ASN A 45 0.06 -1.21 21.87
CA ASN A 45 -0.32 -1.75 23.17
C ASN A 45 -1.64 -1.12 23.68
N CYS A 46 -1.87 0.17 23.43
CA CYS A 46 -3.13 0.84 23.76
C CYS A 46 -4.35 0.24 23.03
N ASN A 47 -4.20 -0.38 21.86
CA ASN A 47 -5.34 -1.07 21.21
C ASN A 47 -5.77 -2.32 21.97
N ASN A 48 -4.83 -2.98 22.65
CA ASN A 48 -5.07 -4.24 23.36
C ASN A 48 -5.39 -4.02 24.84
N ASN A 49 -5.20 -2.80 25.35
CA ASN A 49 -5.40 -2.45 26.76
C ASN A 49 -6.22 -1.16 26.85
N PRO A 50 -7.57 -1.27 26.79
CA PRO A 50 -8.45 -0.12 26.90
C PRO A 50 -8.16 0.70 28.16
N GLY A 51 -8.07 2.03 28.00
CA GLY A 51 -7.71 2.96 29.07
C GLY A 51 -6.23 3.33 29.13
N ASN A 52 -5.33 2.57 28.50
CA ASN A 52 -3.95 3.03 28.31
C ASN A 52 -3.90 4.16 27.27
N VAL A 53 -3.05 5.16 27.49
CA VAL A 53 -2.93 6.34 26.61
C VAL A 53 -1.48 6.57 26.23
N PHE A 54 -1.20 6.65 24.93
CA PHE A 54 0.10 7.09 24.42
C PHE A 54 -0.05 8.34 23.55
N ILE A 55 0.80 9.34 23.79
CA ILE A 55 0.83 10.62 23.08
C ILE A 55 2.27 10.91 22.64
N LEU A 56 2.42 11.34 21.39
CA LEU A 56 3.67 11.87 20.84
C LEU A 56 3.35 13.15 20.04
N ASN A 57 3.07 14.23 20.76
CA ASN A 57 2.73 15.51 20.16
C ASN A 57 4.02 16.27 19.83
N TYR A 58 4.07 16.91 18.65
CA TYR A 58 5.09 17.88 18.32
C TYR A 58 4.43 19.12 17.73
N ASN A 59 4.64 20.27 18.37
CA ASN A 59 4.09 21.55 17.94
C ASN A 59 5.15 22.34 17.16
N LEU A 60 4.91 22.51 15.85
CA LEU A 60 5.81 23.22 14.94
C LEU A 60 6.02 24.69 15.31
N LYS A 61 5.01 25.36 15.92
CA LYS A 61 5.09 26.78 16.25
C LYS A 61 5.94 27.00 17.50
N THR A 62 5.71 26.20 18.54
CA THR A 62 6.40 26.35 19.81
C THR A 62 7.71 25.56 19.88
N LYS A 63 7.99 24.71 18.88
CA LYS A 63 9.12 23.78 18.87
C LYS A 63 9.20 22.92 20.14
N LYS A 64 8.04 22.47 20.61
CA LYS A 64 7.92 21.62 21.80
C LYS A 64 7.39 20.25 21.43
N CYS A 65 8.01 19.21 21.97
CA CYS A 65 7.54 17.85 21.90
C CYS A 65 6.99 17.44 23.28
N PHE A 66 5.79 16.87 23.29
CA PHE A 66 5.19 16.30 24.48
C PHE A 66 4.98 14.80 24.29
N ILE A 67 5.48 14.01 25.22
CA ILE A 67 5.31 12.56 25.26
C ILE A 67 4.60 12.19 26.55
N ALA A 68 3.58 11.35 26.45
CA ALA A 68 2.94 10.74 27.59
C ALA A 68 2.67 9.27 27.32
N TYR A 69 2.89 8.43 28.33
CA TYR A 69 2.43 7.04 28.33
C TYR A 69 1.81 6.73 29.69
N VAL A 70 0.49 6.58 29.70
CA VAL A 70 -0.32 6.36 30.91
C VAL A 70 -0.92 4.97 30.87
N LEU A 71 -0.77 4.26 31.99
CA LEU A 71 -1.25 2.91 32.19
C LEU A 71 -2.48 2.96 33.08
N ASN A 72 -3.58 2.34 32.64
CA ASN A 72 -4.78 2.19 33.46
C ASN A 72 -4.53 1.25 34.66
N TYR A 73 -3.69 0.23 34.46
CA TYR A 73 -3.18 -0.65 35.50
C TYR A 73 -1.67 -0.42 35.61
N PHE A 74 -1.27 0.36 36.61
CA PHE A 74 0.12 0.78 36.76
C PHE A 74 1.05 -0.39 37.09
N ASP A 75 2.04 -0.58 36.22
CA ASP A 75 3.22 -1.42 36.44
C ASP A 75 4.44 -0.61 36.00
N LYS A 76 5.32 -0.29 36.96
CA LYS A 76 6.51 0.53 36.70
C LYS A 76 7.43 -0.12 35.65
N THR A 77 7.52 -1.45 35.62
CA THR A 77 8.42 -2.16 34.69
C THR A 77 8.08 -1.90 33.22
N LEU A 78 6.81 -1.56 32.94
CA LEU A 78 6.34 -1.18 31.60
C LEU A 78 6.76 0.25 31.21
N LEU A 79 7.17 1.09 32.17
CA LEU A 79 7.67 2.45 31.92
C LEU A 79 9.20 2.50 31.79
N ASP A 80 9.94 1.54 32.37
CA ASP A 80 11.41 1.54 32.36
C ASP A 80 12.00 1.74 30.95
N PRO A 81 11.54 1.04 29.89
CA PRO A 81 12.10 1.27 28.55
C PRO A 81 11.80 2.68 28.01
N LEU A 82 10.73 3.34 28.45
CA LEU A 82 10.46 4.74 28.09
C LEU A 82 11.35 5.70 28.90
N ILE A 83 11.65 5.39 30.15
CA ILE A 83 12.62 6.14 30.98
C ILE A 83 14.03 6.06 30.37
N ASP A 84 14.42 4.91 29.81
CA ASP A 84 15.72 4.77 29.11
C ASP A 84 15.84 5.61 27.83
N THR A 85 14.76 6.24 27.38
CA THR A 85 14.79 7.17 26.25
C THR A 85 15.22 8.58 26.67
N LEU A 86 15.14 8.90 27.97
CA LEU A 86 15.47 10.23 28.49
C LEU A 86 16.90 10.67 28.15
N PRO A 87 17.95 9.82 28.24
CA PRO A 87 19.30 10.20 27.80
C PRO A 87 19.39 10.51 26.31
N ILE A 88 18.62 9.82 25.47
CA ILE A 88 18.55 10.08 24.02
C ILE A 88 17.88 11.44 23.77
N ILE A 89 16.79 11.74 24.51
CA ILE A 89 16.10 13.03 24.46
C ILE A 89 17.05 14.15 24.91
N SER A 90 17.73 13.97 26.04
CA SER A 90 18.72 14.89 26.60
C SER A 90 19.83 15.26 25.61
N ALA A 91 20.30 14.30 24.80
CA ALA A 91 21.34 14.53 23.80
C ALA A 91 20.85 15.21 22.50
N LEU A 92 19.53 15.27 22.26
CA LEU A 92 18.95 15.72 20.99
C LEU A 92 17.97 16.90 21.11
N LYS A 93 17.53 17.23 22.32
CA LYS A 93 16.75 18.43 22.63
C LYS A 93 17.57 19.71 22.44
N SER A 94 16.92 20.88 22.56
CA SER A 94 17.64 22.16 22.61
C SER A 94 18.65 22.17 23.78
N PRO A 95 19.92 22.55 23.59
CA PRO A 95 20.97 22.39 24.61
C PRO A 95 20.84 23.37 25.78
N GLU A 96 20.30 24.57 25.56
CA GLU A 96 20.26 25.63 26.58
C GLU A 96 19.05 25.55 27.53
N THR A 97 18.22 24.52 27.40
CA THR A 97 16.98 24.36 28.17
C THR A 97 17.15 23.38 29.33
N ILE A 98 16.34 23.58 30.38
CA ILE A 98 16.18 22.62 31.47
C ILE A 98 14.74 22.12 31.42
N GLU A 99 14.60 20.80 31.31
CA GLU A 99 13.32 20.12 31.24
C GLU A 99 13.15 19.13 32.38
N TYR A 100 11.91 18.69 32.56
CA TYR A 100 11.55 17.70 33.55
C TYR A 100 10.67 16.63 32.93
N ALA A 101 10.95 15.38 33.28
CA ALA A 101 10.02 14.28 33.12
C ALA A 101 9.53 13.84 34.50
N MET A 102 8.29 13.38 34.59
CA MET A 102 7.74 12.87 35.84
C MET A 102 6.96 11.57 35.61
N VAL A 103 7.10 10.62 36.52
CA VAL A 103 6.17 9.51 36.68
C VAL A 103 5.16 9.94 37.73
N SER A 104 3.89 10.04 37.35
CA SER A 104 2.84 10.60 38.21
C SER A 104 1.51 9.89 37.98
N SER A 105 0.66 9.84 39.00
CA SER A 105 -0.76 9.53 38.79
C SER A 105 -1.43 10.69 38.03
N THR A 106 -2.59 10.43 37.41
CA THR A 106 -3.40 11.48 36.77
C THR A 106 -4.04 12.46 37.76
N PHE A 107 -3.97 12.18 39.07
CA PHE A 107 -4.34 13.07 40.18
C PHE A 107 -3.07 13.47 40.94
N PRO A 108 -2.39 14.53 40.48
CA PRO A 108 -0.93 14.75 40.40
C PRO A 108 -0.06 14.33 41.61
N GLU A 109 -0.05 13.04 41.93
CA GLU A 109 0.90 12.44 42.85
C GLU A 109 2.14 12.02 42.08
N VAL A 110 3.22 12.79 42.24
CA VAL A 110 4.51 12.53 41.60
C VAL A 110 5.22 11.41 42.35
N LEU A 111 5.44 10.29 41.68
CA LEU A 111 6.18 9.14 42.19
C LEU A 111 7.69 9.29 41.94
N GLU A 112 8.05 9.75 40.74
CA GLU A 112 9.45 9.98 40.34
C GLU A 112 9.56 11.21 39.46
N ALA A 113 10.70 11.89 39.53
CA ALA A 113 10.99 13.07 38.75
C ALA A 113 12.42 13.02 38.22
N TYR A 114 12.59 13.45 36.97
CA TYR A 114 13.87 13.45 36.28
C TYR A 114 14.16 14.86 35.78
N LYS A 115 15.32 15.41 36.14
CA LYS A 115 15.86 16.65 35.56
C LYS A 115 16.61 16.31 34.30
N ILE A 116 16.33 17.02 33.21
CA ILE A 116 16.92 16.78 31.90
C ILE A 116 17.61 18.06 31.47
N THR A 117 18.94 18.03 31.41
CA THR A 117 19.77 19.12 30.89
C THR A 117 20.49 18.64 29.62
N ASP A 118 21.39 19.44 29.04
CA ASP A 118 22.20 18.99 27.91
C ASP A 118 23.05 17.78 28.32
N ARG A 119 22.84 16.66 27.63
CA ARG A 119 23.55 15.37 27.80
C ARG A 119 23.49 14.75 29.20
N THR A 120 22.70 15.27 30.12
CA THR A 120 22.58 14.75 31.50
C THR A 120 21.11 14.54 31.87
N VAL A 121 20.84 13.41 32.53
CA VAL A 121 19.55 13.08 33.13
C VAL A 121 19.79 12.68 34.58
N GLU A 122 19.11 13.33 35.52
CA GLU A 122 19.26 13.09 36.95
C GLU A 122 17.90 12.76 37.57
N LEU A 123 17.82 11.65 38.30
CA LEU A 123 16.67 11.38 39.17
C LEU A 123 16.70 12.36 40.35
N ILE A 124 15.61 13.09 40.57
CA ILE A 124 15.50 14.12 41.60
C ILE A 124 14.76 13.55 42.80
N SER A 125 15.35 13.69 43.99
CA SER A 125 14.72 13.33 45.27
C SER A 125 13.86 14.46 45.86
N GLN A 126 14.06 15.69 45.39
CA GLN A 126 13.30 16.88 45.78
C GLN A 126 11.95 16.92 45.06
N LYS A 127 10.93 17.44 45.75
CA LYS A 127 9.59 17.65 45.17
C LYS A 127 9.67 18.60 43.98
N LEU A 128 9.11 18.20 42.84
CA LEU A 128 9.02 19.06 41.67
C LEU A 128 8.23 20.35 41.99
N PRO A 129 8.63 21.50 41.41
CA PRO A 129 7.84 22.72 41.46
C PRO A 129 6.39 22.48 40.99
N SER A 130 5.41 23.00 41.74
CA SER A 130 3.99 22.72 41.50
C SER A 130 3.48 23.22 40.15
N ASP A 131 4.08 24.30 39.64
CA ASP A 131 3.81 24.85 38.32
C ASP A 131 4.23 23.90 37.20
N ILE A 132 5.37 23.21 37.35
CA ILE A 132 5.84 22.22 36.36
C ILE A 132 4.90 21.02 36.32
N VAL A 133 4.54 20.47 37.49
CA VAL A 133 3.59 19.35 37.60
C VAL A 133 2.25 19.73 36.98
N LYS A 134 1.73 20.91 37.34
CA LYS A 134 0.48 21.44 36.78
C LYS A 134 0.56 21.59 35.26
N ASN A 135 1.63 22.17 34.72
CA ASN A 135 1.79 22.39 33.29
C ASN A 135 1.79 21.07 32.49
N LEU A 136 2.51 20.04 32.95
CA LEU A 136 2.53 18.74 32.30
C LEU A 136 1.17 18.04 32.36
N MET A 137 0.48 18.16 33.50
CA MET A 137 -0.84 17.56 33.69
C MET A 137 -1.92 18.27 32.87
N ASP A 138 -1.95 19.61 32.88
CA ASP A 138 -2.84 20.43 32.03
C ASP A 138 -2.59 20.12 30.55
N LYS A 139 -1.31 19.95 30.16
CA LYS A 139 -0.93 19.54 28.81
C LYS A 139 -1.48 18.16 28.46
N PHE A 140 -1.36 17.17 29.33
CA PHE A 140 -1.93 15.84 29.13
C PHE A 140 -3.45 15.89 28.96
N TRP A 141 -4.16 16.54 29.89
CA TRP A 141 -5.62 16.63 29.86
C TRP A 141 -6.15 17.48 28.70
N SER A 142 -5.34 18.40 28.15
CA SER A 142 -5.70 19.17 26.94
C SER A 142 -5.93 18.30 25.69
N PHE A 143 -5.46 17.04 25.71
CA PHE A 143 -5.76 16.09 24.64
C PHE A 143 -7.11 15.39 24.84
N SER A 144 -7.62 15.27 26.06
CA SER A 144 -8.88 14.59 26.37
C SER A 144 -10.11 15.33 25.80
N GLU A 145 -11.18 14.59 25.54
CA GLU A 145 -12.50 15.13 25.20
C GLU A 145 -13.52 14.54 26.17
N ASN A 146 -14.25 15.39 26.90
CA ASN A 146 -15.20 14.97 27.94
C ASN A 146 -14.57 14.01 28.97
N ASN A 147 -13.35 14.33 29.42
CA ASN A 147 -12.55 13.52 30.36
C ASN A 147 -12.23 12.10 29.86
N ALA A 148 -12.29 11.87 28.54
CA ALA A 148 -11.93 10.60 27.93
C ALA A 148 -10.88 10.79 26.83
N PHE A 149 -10.02 9.79 26.67
CA PHE A 149 -9.08 9.72 25.56
C PHE A 149 -9.65 8.82 24.44
N PRO A 150 -9.50 9.21 23.17
CA PRO A 150 -9.95 8.41 22.04
C PRO A 150 -9.03 7.20 21.83
N GLU A 151 -9.62 6.11 21.34
CA GLU A 151 -8.89 4.94 20.86
C GLU A 151 -7.80 5.31 19.84
N PRO A 152 -6.67 4.56 19.74
CA PRO A 152 -5.52 4.90 18.90
C PRO A 152 -5.87 5.26 17.45
N LYS A 153 -6.79 4.53 16.82
CA LYS A 153 -7.25 4.82 15.44
C LYS A 153 -7.88 6.21 15.32
N LYS A 154 -8.69 6.62 16.30
CA LYS A 154 -9.32 7.96 16.35
C LYS A 154 -8.30 9.02 16.79
N ALA A 155 -7.38 8.70 17.68
CA ALA A 155 -6.28 9.60 18.07
C ALA A 155 -5.37 9.94 16.87
N LEU A 156 -5.02 8.95 16.04
CA LEU A 156 -4.20 9.12 14.82
C LEU A 156 -4.85 9.98 13.74
N SER A 157 -6.18 10.10 13.71
CA SER A 157 -6.86 10.99 12.75
C SER A 157 -6.87 12.46 13.21
N LYS A 158 -6.72 12.71 14.51
CA LYS A 158 -6.63 14.07 15.06
C LYS A 158 -5.29 14.74 14.73
N ARG A 159 -5.30 16.07 14.62
CA ARG A 159 -4.13 16.87 14.24
C ARG A 159 -3.14 17.09 15.40
N ASN A 160 -3.61 17.04 16.64
CA ASN A 160 -2.83 17.39 17.83
C ASN A 160 -2.18 16.19 18.53
N TYR A 161 -2.65 14.96 18.36
CA TYR A 161 -2.14 13.82 19.15
C TYR A 161 -0.74 13.34 18.77
N PHE A 162 -0.47 13.24 17.46
CA PHE A 162 0.74 12.62 16.95
C PHE A 162 1.46 13.51 15.95
N TYR A 163 2.79 13.56 16.07
CA TYR A 163 3.66 14.16 15.08
C TYR A 163 3.37 13.58 13.68
N LYS A 164 3.20 14.44 12.67
CA LYS A 164 2.75 14.03 11.33
C LYS A 164 3.58 12.88 10.74
N ASN A 165 4.91 12.91 10.89
CA ASN A 165 5.79 11.89 10.31
C ASN A 165 5.82 10.58 11.10
N PHE A 166 5.36 10.57 12.35
CA PHE A 166 5.21 9.34 13.15
C PHE A 166 4.18 8.38 12.53
N LYS A 167 3.15 8.90 11.85
CA LYS A 167 2.12 8.07 11.18
C LYS A 167 2.72 7.09 10.17
N ASN A 168 3.82 7.46 9.50
CA ASN A 168 4.52 6.58 8.57
C ASN A 168 5.26 5.43 9.27
N TYR A 169 5.82 5.68 10.47
CA TYR A 169 6.39 4.62 11.30
C TYR A 169 5.30 3.65 11.73
N TYR A 170 4.18 4.17 12.24
CA TYR A 170 3.07 3.34 12.70
C TYR A 170 2.47 2.49 11.58
N LYS A 171 2.31 3.04 10.37
CA LYS A 171 1.89 2.27 9.18
C LYS A 171 2.81 1.09 8.89
N ARG A 172 4.13 1.29 8.95
CA ARG A 172 5.13 0.22 8.71
C ARG A 172 5.14 -0.81 9.85
N TYR A 173 5.00 -0.35 11.08
CA TYR A 173 4.92 -1.22 12.25
C TYR A 173 3.66 -2.09 12.23
N LEU A 174 2.50 -1.55 11.85
CA LEU A 174 1.27 -2.34 11.68
C LEU A 174 1.42 -3.43 10.62
N ALA A 175 2.17 -3.19 9.54
CA ALA A 175 2.47 -4.23 8.55
C ALA A 175 3.31 -5.37 9.15
N TYR A 176 4.35 -5.03 9.92
CA TYR A 176 5.17 -6.01 10.65
C TYR A 176 4.33 -6.83 11.66
N ILE A 177 3.44 -6.17 12.40
CA ILE A 177 2.56 -6.86 13.34
C ILE A 177 1.53 -7.72 12.63
N ASP A 178 1.00 -7.28 11.49
CA ASP A 178 0.12 -8.12 10.68
C ASP A 178 0.85 -9.40 10.24
N GLU A 179 2.09 -9.31 9.77
CA GLU A 179 2.90 -10.49 9.39
C GLU A 179 3.07 -11.50 10.54
N ILE A 180 3.19 -11.04 11.79
CA ILE A 180 3.37 -11.90 12.96
C ILE A 180 2.05 -12.44 13.50
N GLU A 181 1.04 -11.59 13.62
CA GLU A 181 -0.21 -11.95 14.27
C GLU A 181 -1.23 -12.60 13.34
N ARG A 182 -1.22 -12.25 12.04
CA ARG A 182 -2.20 -12.76 11.07
C ARG A 182 -2.19 -14.28 10.98
N PRO A 183 -1.05 -15.00 10.91
CA PRO A 183 -1.06 -16.46 10.92
C PRO A 183 -1.78 -17.04 12.15
N ASN A 184 -1.55 -16.46 13.32
CA ASN A 184 -2.21 -16.89 14.57
C ASN A 184 -3.71 -16.58 14.59
N LYS A 185 -4.14 -15.45 14.03
CA LYS A 185 -5.56 -15.09 13.88
C LYS A 185 -6.26 -16.02 12.91
N ILE A 186 -5.62 -16.34 11.77
CA ILE A 186 -6.11 -17.30 10.78
C ILE A 186 -6.24 -18.69 11.40
N ALA A 187 -5.24 -19.15 12.16
CA ALA A 187 -5.25 -20.46 12.81
C ALA A 187 -6.38 -20.62 13.85
N LYS A 188 -6.85 -19.51 14.45
CA LYS A 188 -7.96 -19.50 15.42
C LYS A 188 -9.33 -19.30 14.77
N ALA A 189 -9.40 -19.06 13.47
CA ALA A 189 -10.64 -18.73 12.79
C ALA A 189 -11.55 -19.95 12.63
N THR A 190 -12.81 -19.81 13.01
CA THR A 190 -13.84 -20.85 12.97
C THR A 190 -14.99 -20.42 12.08
N LYS A 191 -15.88 -21.35 11.68
CA LYS A 191 -17.02 -21.01 10.83
C LYS A 191 -17.96 -19.99 11.49
N GLU A 192 -18.12 -20.07 12.81
CA GLU A 192 -18.94 -19.17 13.62
C GLU A 192 -18.28 -17.79 13.78
N ASN A 193 -16.94 -17.73 13.73
CA ASN A 193 -16.16 -16.50 13.82
C ASN A 193 -15.06 -16.48 12.74
N PRO A 194 -15.44 -16.28 11.47
CA PRO A 194 -14.50 -16.33 10.37
C PRO A 194 -13.60 -15.10 10.36
N PHE A 195 -12.33 -15.28 10.02
CA PHE A 195 -11.40 -14.17 9.89
C PHE A 195 -11.54 -13.52 8.52
N HIS A 196 -11.80 -12.20 8.49
CA HIS A 196 -11.84 -11.43 7.25
C HIS A 196 -10.43 -11.27 6.68
N LEU A 197 -10.23 -11.65 5.42
CA LEU A 197 -8.94 -11.48 4.73
C LEU A 197 -8.89 -10.13 4.01
N PHE A 198 -9.73 -9.97 2.99
CA PHE A 198 -9.91 -8.74 2.22
C PHE A 198 -11.12 -8.89 1.31
N ASP A 199 -11.64 -7.77 0.79
CA ASP A 199 -12.85 -7.74 -0.03
C ASP A 199 -13.98 -8.57 0.59
N ASN A 200 -14.48 -9.57 -0.14
CA ASN A 200 -15.47 -10.54 0.31
C ASN A 200 -14.87 -11.92 0.62
N PHE A 201 -13.56 -12.02 0.86
CA PHE A 201 -12.88 -13.26 1.21
C PHE A 201 -12.65 -13.36 2.72
N TYR A 202 -12.93 -14.55 3.24
CA TYR A 202 -12.78 -14.90 4.65
C TYR A 202 -12.09 -16.24 4.76
N THR A 203 -11.51 -16.53 5.92
CA THR A 203 -10.93 -17.83 6.23
C THR A 203 -11.47 -18.38 7.54
N TYR A 204 -11.62 -19.69 7.56
CA TYR A 204 -11.88 -20.50 8.77
C TYR A 204 -11.47 -21.94 8.50
N ASP A 205 -11.12 -22.69 9.54
CA ASP A 205 -10.62 -24.06 9.43
C ASP A 205 -9.47 -24.19 8.41
N ASN A 206 -8.59 -23.19 8.36
CA ASN A 206 -7.48 -23.08 7.43
C ASN A 206 -7.84 -23.17 5.93
N ARG A 207 -9.06 -22.73 5.56
CA ARG A 207 -9.57 -22.68 4.18
C ARG A 207 -10.09 -21.29 3.85
N VAL A 208 -9.97 -20.88 2.58
CA VAL A 208 -10.45 -19.58 2.10
C VAL A 208 -11.82 -19.74 1.44
N PHE A 209 -12.72 -18.79 1.71
CA PHE A 209 -14.06 -18.74 1.17
C PHE A 209 -14.40 -17.35 0.65
N GLU A 210 -15.06 -17.28 -0.50
CA GLU A 210 -15.65 -16.06 -1.04
C GLU A 210 -17.13 -15.96 -0.65
N PHE A 211 -17.53 -14.83 -0.06
CA PHE A 211 -18.90 -14.52 0.32
C PHE A 211 -19.55 -13.61 -0.74
N ARG A 212 -20.31 -14.19 -1.68
CA ARG A 212 -20.96 -13.43 -2.77
C ARG A 212 -22.35 -12.96 -2.38
N LYS A 213 -22.51 -11.65 -2.23
CA LYS A 213 -23.80 -11.03 -1.91
C LYS A 213 -24.86 -11.16 -3.01
N HIS A 214 -24.47 -11.04 -4.28
CA HIS A 214 -25.42 -10.96 -5.40
C HIS A 214 -26.04 -12.31 -5.79
N THR A 215 -25.37 -13.43 -5.47
CA THR A 215 -25.91 -14.78 -5.65
C THR A 215 -26.15 -15.51 -4.33
N ASN A 216 -25.95 -14.83 -3.20
CA ASN A 216 -26.05 -15.39 -1.85
C ASN A 216 -25.27 -16.71 -1.64
N GLN A 217 -24.08 -16.80 -2.23
CA GLN A 217 -23.22 -17.99 -2.17
C GLN A 217 -22.01 -17.78 -1.27
N ILE A 218 -21.61 -18.85 -0.58
CA ILE A 218 -20.29 -18.98 0.07
C ILE A 218 -19.54 -20.05 -0.70
N ILE A 219 -18.44 -19.67 -1.34
CA ILE A 219 -17.73 -20.53 -2.30
C ILE A 219 -16.31 -20.76 -1.77
N GLU A 220 -15.96 -22.02 -1.53
CA GLU A 220 -14.60 -22.40 -1.13
C GLU A 220 -13.60 -22.21 -2.28
N LEU A 221 -12.40 -21.75 -1.95
CA LEU A 221 -11.24 -21.79 -2.84
C LEU A 221 -10.48 -23.10 -2.57
N PRO A 222 -10.44 -24.03 -3.53
CA PRO A 222 -9.90 -25.36 -3.28
C PRO A 222 -8.40 -25.30 -2.97
N GLN A 223 -7.96 -26.00 -1.93
CA GLN A 223 -6.54 -26.13 -1.55
C GLN A 223 -5.82 -24.80 -1.27
N SER A 224 -6.57 -23.74 -0.95
CA SER A 224 -6.03 -22.42 -0.69
C SER A 224 -5.14 -22.37 0.54
N ASP A 225 -4.08 -21.56 0.49
CA ASP A 225 -3.28 -21.18 1.66
C ASP A 225 -3.72 -19.77 2.15
N PRO A 226 -4.49 -19.67 3.25
CA PRO A 226 -5.07 -18.40 3.71
C PRO A 226 -4.03 -17.36 4.16
N VAL A 227 -2.84 -17.81 4.56
CA VAL A 227 -1.76 -16.94 5.04
C VAL A 227 -1.16 -16.15 3.87
N SER A 228 -0.86 -16.82 2.76
CA SER A 228 -0.30 -16.23 1.54
C SER A 228 -1.33 -15.76 0.53
N PHE A 229 -2.62 -16.01 0.78
CA PHE A 229 -3.72 -15.58 -0.08
C PHE A 229 -3.74 -14.05 -0.26
N ARG A 230 -3.78 -13.61 -1.51
CA ARG A 230 -3.63 -12.21 -1.92
C ARG A 230 -4.35 -11.89 -3.24
N ASP A 231 -4.54 -10.59 -3.48
CA ASP A 231 -5.06 -10.02 -4.72
C ASP A 231 -3.93 -9.43 -5.59
N VAL A 232 -3.75 -10.00 -6.77
CA VAL A 232 -2.78 -9.61 -7.80
C VAL A 232 -3.51 -8.94 -8.96
N ALA A 233 -3.84 -7.67 -8.78
CA ALA A 233 -4.56 -6.86 -9.76
C ALA A 233 -5.90 -7.49 -10.21
N GLY A 234 -6.74 -7.88 -9.24
CA GLY A 234 -8.03 -8.53 -9.48
C GLY A 234 -7.97 -10.06 -9.53
N ILE A 235 -6.79 -10.63 -9.83
CA ILE A 235 -6.57 -12.09 -9.86
C ILE A 235 -6.20 -12.58 -8.47
N LYS A 236 -6.81 -13.68 -8.03
CA LYS A 236 -6.56 -14.25 -6.70
C LYS A 236 -5.43 -15.27 -6.78
N ALA A 237 -4.50 -15.21 -5.86
CA ALA A 237 -3.37 -16.14 -5.80
C ALA A 237 -2.97 -16.39 -4.34
N ASP A 238 -2.30 -17.50 -4.09
CA ASP A 238 -1.54 -17.77 -2.88
C ASP A 238 -0.14 -18.28 -3.26
N LYS A 239 0.64 -18.80 -2.31
CA LYS A 239 2.00 -19.30 -2.61
C LYS A 239 2.01 -20.56 -3.51
N ASN A 240 0.91 -21.29 -3.59
CA ASN A 240 0.80 -22.54 -4.32
C ASN A 240 0.10 -22.35 -5.67
N PHE A 241 -0.97 -21.56 -5.72
CA PHE A 241 -1.89 -21.51 -6.85
C PHE A 241 -2.29 -20.10 -7.24
N VAL A 242 -2.64 -19.96 -8.53
CA VAL A 242 -3.46 -18.85 -9.03
C VAL A 242 -4.88 -19.37 -9.24
N PHE A 243 -5.89 -18.57 -8.91
CA PHE A 243 -7.28 -19.00 -8.90
C PHE A 243 -8.13 -18.27 -9.94
N SER A 244 -9.10 -18.97 -10.51
CA SER A 244 -10.15 -18.39 -11.36
C SER A 244 -11.53 -18.80 -10.88
N ALA A 245 -12.47 -17.86 -10.95
CA ALA A 245 -13.88 -18.13 -10.71
C ALA A 245 -14.57 -18.49 -12.02
N ILE A 246 -15.17 -19.67 -12.08
CA ILE A 246 -15.89 -20.16 -13.26
C ILE A 246 -17.31 -20.59 -12.89
N LEU A 247 -18.18 -20.66 -13.90
CA LEU A 247 -19.50 -21.27 -13.74
C LEU A 247 -19.35 -22.78 -13.54
N ALA A 248 -20.16 -23.36 -12.65
CA ALA A 248 -20.28 -24.80 -12.56
C ALA A 248 -20.86 -25.38 -13.88
N PRO A 249 -20.57 -26.65 -14.25
CA PRO A 249 -20.99 -27.23 -15.53
C PRO A 249 -22.48 -27.09 -15.87
N ASN A 250 -23.36 -27.12 -14.85
CA ASN A 250 -24.81 -27.00 -15.00
C ASN A 250 -25.36 -25.67 -14.47
N SER A 251 -24.50 -24.65 -14.37
CA SER A 251 -24.92 -23.33 -13.91
C SER A 251 -25.78 -22.61 -14.96
N PRO A 252 -26.81 -21.86 -14.55
CA PRO A 252 -27.35 -20.76 -15.34
C PRO A 252 -26.27 -19.77 -15.81
N PRO A 253 -26.50 -18.98 -16.88
CA PRO A 253 -25.53 -18.01 -17.37
C PRO A 253 -25.19 -16.98 -16.30
N SER A 254 -23.96 -16.45 -16.31
CA SER A 254 -23.48 -15.47 -15.31
C SER A 254 -24.30 -14.18 -15.26
N THR A 255 -24.98 -13.84 -16.36
CA THR A 255 -25.82 -12.66 -16.49
C THR A 255 -27.12 -12.98 -17.19
N ILE A 256 -28.15 -12.17 -16.90
CA ILE A 256 -29.47 -12.24 -17.52
C ILE A 256 -29.88 -10.85 -18.01
N LYS A 257 -30.72 -10.81 -19.05
CA LYS A 257 -31.33 -9.57 -19.53
C LYS A 257 -32.61 -9.28 -18.75
N VAL A 258 -32.78 -8.03 -18.34
CA VAL A 258 -34.01 -7.50 -17.74
C VAL A 258 -34.38 -6.24 -18.51
N GLY A 259 -35.31 -6.40 -19.46
CA GLY A 259 -35.57 -5.38 -20.48
C GLY A 259 -34.33 -5.09 -21.31
N ALA A 260 -33.92 -3.81 -21.37
CA ALA A 260 -32.74 -3.36 -22.10
C ALA A 260 -31.41 -3.56 -21.33
N PHE A 261 -31.47 -3.91 -20.04
CA PHE A 261 -30.29 -3.99 -19.18
C PHE A 261 -29.79 -5.42 -19.01
N THR A 262 -28.48 -5.58 -18.81
CA THR A 262 -27.86 -6.85 -18.39
C THR A 262 -27.53 -6.75 -16.91
N LYS A 263 -27.95 -7.73 -16.10
CA LYS A 263 -27.59 -7.83 -14.68
C LYS A 263 -26.98 -9.18 -14.36
N ASN A 264 -26.27 -9.27 -13.23
CA ASN A 264 -25.81 -10.55 -12.70
C ASN A 264 -27.00 -11.48 -12.46
N ASN A 265 -26.84 -12.74 -12.85
CA ASN A 265 -27.84 -13.76 -12.62
C ASN A 265 -27.72 -14.26 -11.16
N PRO A 266 -28.72 -14.02 -10.29
CA PRO A 266 -28.67 -14.50 -8.91
C PRO A 266 -28.63 -16.04 -8.83
N ASP A 267 -29.12 -16.73 -9.86
CA ASP A 267 -29.19 -18.19 -9.92
C ASP A 267 -27.91 -18.82 -10.50
N ALA A 268 -26.95 -18.03 -10.97
CA ALA A 268 -25.69 -18.56 -11.47
C ALA A 268 -24.89 -19.24 -10.35
N ILE A 269 -24.48 -20.48 -10.58
CA ILE A 269 -23.71 -21.32 -9.65
C ILE A 269 -22.24 -21.19 -10.00
N TRP A 270 -21.45 -20.70 -9.06
CA TRP A 270 -20.03 -20.43 -9.26
C TRP A 270 -19.17 -21.39 -8.46
N LYS A 271 -17.96 -21.65 -8.97
CA LYS A 271 -16.91 -22.35 -8.22
C LYS A 271 -15.56 -21.67 -8.49
N TRP A 272 -14.67 -21.76 -7.51
CA TRP A 272 -13.26 -21.44 -7.70
C TRP A 272 -12.52 -22.69 -8.17
N ILE A 273 -11.54 -22.47 -9.04
CA ILE A 273 -10.57 -23.49 -9.45
C ILE A 273 -9.16 -22.93 -9.28
N ALA A 274 -8.22 -23.81 -8.92
CA ALA A 274 -6.80 -23.54 -9.11
C ALA A 274 -6.46 -23.70 -10.59
N ILE A 275 -5.72 -22.75 -11.16
CA ILE A 275 -5.24 -22.79 -12.53
C ILE A 275 -3.93 -23.57 -12.55
N GLU A 276 -3.90 -24.68 -13.27
CA GLU A 276 -2.70 -25.50 -13.40
C GLU A 276 -1.63 -24.79 -14.24
N GLY A 277 -0.36 -25.09 -13.96
CA GLY A 277 0.78 -24.60 -14.74
C GLY A 277 1.20 -23.15 -14.49
N ILE A 278 0.60 -22.47 -13.50
CA ILE A 278 1.02 -21.13 -13.06
C ILE A 278 1.61 -21.22 -11.65
N ASP A 279 2.83 -20.69 -11.47
CA ASP A 279 3.52 -20.67 -10.19
C ASP A 279 2.93 -19.58 -9.28
N GLY A 280 2.14 -19.99 -8.28
CA GLY A 280 1.44 -19.07 -7.38
C GLY A 280 2.37 -18.12 -6.62
N ASP A 281 3.53 -18.58 -6.16
CA ASP A 281 4.46 -17.78 -5.37
C ASP A 281 5.02 -16.57 -6.14
N SER A 282 5.50 -16.79 -7.37
CA SER A 282 6.09 -15.74 -8.20
C SER A 282 5.09 -14.96 -9.06
N PHE A 283 3.83 -15.38 -9.11
CA PHE A 283 2.79 -14.72 -9.91
C PHE A 283 2.54 -13.27 -9.45
N ASN A 284 2.75 -12.32 -10.37
CA ASN A 284 2.59 -10.89 -10.13
C ASN A 284 2.25 -10.10 -11.41
N TYR A 285 1.81 -8.84 -11.27
CA TYR A 285 1.69 -7.91 -12.40
C TYR A 285 3.07 -7.36 -12.82
N VAL A 286 3.25 -6.99 -14.09
CA VAL A 286 4.57 -6.57 -14.62
C VAL A 286 4.96 -5.12 -14.27
N LYS A 287 4.03 -4.16 -14.31
CA LYS A 287 4.31 -2.73 -14.04
C LYS A 287 3.55 -2.17 -12.86
N GLU A 288 2.22 -2.05 -12.98
CA GLU A 288 1.40 -1.41 -11.96
C GLU A 288 0.07 -2.13 -11.76
N LYS A 289 -0.40 -2.14 -10.50
CA LYS A 289 -1.58 -2.90 -10.07
C LYS A 289 -2.90 -2.43 -10.73
N TRP A 290 -3.04 -1.13 -10.98
CA TRP A 290 -4.34 -0.53 -11.36
C TRP A 290 -4.55 -0.41 -12.86
N ASP A 291 -3.48 -0.42 -13.66
CA ASP A 291 -3.49 -0.42 -15.12
C ASP A 291 -2.70 -1.61 -15.66
N THR A 292 -2.91 -2.77 -15.03
CA THR A 292 -2.18 -4.00 -15.39
C THR A 292 -2.64 -4.51 -16.75
N VAL A 293 -1.69 -4.61 -17.68
CA VAL A 293 -1.89 -5.29 -18.98
C VAL A 293 -1.34 -6.72 -18.96
N TYR A 294 -0.19 -6.91 -18.32
CA TYR A 294 0.52 -8.20 -18.26
C TYR A 294 0.73 -8.65 -16.83
N TRP A 295 0.56 -9.95 -16.63
CA TRP A 295 0.97 -10.69 -15.45
C TRP A 295 2.13 -11.60 -15.83
N LYS A 296 2.92 -12.02 -14.87
CA LYS A 296 3.94 -13.04 -15.08
C LYS A 296 4.14 -13.85 -13.81
N ASP A 297 4.59 -15.08 -13.98
CA ASP A 297 5.27 -15.85 -12.95
C ASP A 297 6.73 -16.06 -13.37
N LYS A 298 7.49 -16.87 -12.63
CA LYS A 298 8.90 -17.14 -12.95
C LYS A 298 9.11 -17.88 -14.29
N ASN A 299 8.08 -18.51 -14.85
CA ASN A 299 8.16 -19.38 -16.02
C ASN A 299 7.52 -18.76 -17.27
N ALA A 300 6.53 -17.88 -17.13
CA ALA A 300 5.69 -17.43 -18.23
C ALA A 300 5.13 -16.02 -18.01
N VAL A 301 4.70 -15.41 -19.11
CA VAL A 301 3.98 -14.13 -19.16
C VAL A 301 2.56 -14.39 -19.63
N PHE A 302 1.61 -13.62 -19.09
CA PHE A 302 0.20 -13.78 -19.34
C PHE A 302 -0.47 -12.44 -19.60
N ILE A 303 -1.55 -12.45 -20.37
CA ILE A 303 -2.55 -11.38 -20.40
C ILE A 303 -3.86 -11.90 -19.81
N TYR A 304 -4.71 -11.00 -19.34
CA TYR A 304 -6.07 -11.34 -18.92
C TYR A 304 -7.07 -10.89 -20.00
N LYS A 305 -7.75 -11.85 -20.63
CA LYS A 305 -8.69 -11.59 -21.74
C LYS A 305 -9.85 -12.57 -21.64
N ASN A 306 -11.07 -12.09 -21.90
CA ASN A 306 -12.29 -12.90 -21.83
C ASN A 306 -12.49 -13.64 -20.49
N LYS A 307 -12.03 -13.04 -19.38
CA LYS A 307 -12.04 -13.62 -18.02
C LYS A 307 -11.08 -14.80 -17.81
N GLU A 308 -10.06 -14.93 -18.64
CA GLU A 308 -9.06 -16.00 -18.56
C GLU A 308 -7.64 -15.43 -18.66
N LEU A 309 -6.70 -16.10 -17.98
CA LEU A 309 -5.27 -15.85 -18.17
C LEU A 309 -4.80 -16.61 -19.40
N ILE A 310 -4.30 -15.86 -20.38
CA ILE A 310 -3.76 -16.41 -21.63
C ILE A 310 -2.24 -16.29 -21.58
N LYS A 311 -1.55 -17.42 -21.68
CA LYS A 311 -0.09 -17.49 -21.74
C LYS A 311 0.43 -16.96 -23.07
N LEU A 312 1.50 -16.15 -23.02
CA LEU A 312 2.26 -15.70 -24.18
C LEU A 312 3.37 -16.73 -24.46
N GLU A 313 3.11 -17.66 -25.38
CA GLU A 313 4.00 -18.81 -25.62
C GLU A 313 5.42 -18.44 -26.05
N LEU A 314 5.61 -17.29 -26.71
CA LEU A 314 6.91 -16.82 -27.19
C LEU A 314 7.60 -15.84 -26.24
N ALA A 315 7.00 -15.54 -25.08
CA ALA A 315 7.53 -14.57 -24.14
C ALA A 315 8.57 -15.18 -23.20
N ASP A 316 9.72 -14.52 -23.09
CA ASP A 316 10.72 -14.80 -22.07
C ASP A 316 10.39 -14.01 -20.79
N SER A 317 9.80 -14.68 -19.79
CA SER A 317 9.37 -14.05 -18.53
C SER A 317 10.50 -13.36 -17.76
N SER A 318 11.73 -13.87 -17.87
CA SER A 318 12.88 -13.34 -17.12
C SER A 318 13.27 -11.94 -17.60
N THR A 319 13.10 -11.67 -18.89
CA THR A 319 13.47 -10.39 -19.52
C THR A 319 12.26 -9.54 -19.91
N PHE A 320 11.04 -10.03 -19.71
CA PHE A 320 9.83 -9.32 -20.08
C PHE A 320 9.63 -8.04 -19.26
N THR A 321 9.40 -6.95 -19.97
CA THR A 321 9.09 -5.62 -19.42
C THR A 321 7.90 -5.01 -20.15
N TYR A 322 7.14 -4.18 -19.43
CA TYR A 322 6.10 -3.36 -20.04
C TYR A 322 6.71 -2.10 -20.63
N LEU A 323 6.24 -1.68 -21.80
CA LEU A 323 6.64 -0.42 -22.42
C LEU A 323 5.62 0.68 -22.06
N ASP A 324 4.65 0.92 -22.95
CA ASP A 324 3.45 1.73 -22.78
C ASP A 324 2.42 1.31 -23.85
N PHE A 325 1.20 1.87 -23.82
CA PHE A 325 0.17 1.62 -24.85
C PHE A 325 -0.17 0.13 -25.05
N CYS A 326 -0.13 -0.64 -23.96
CA CYS A 326 -0.31 -2.09 -23.96
C CYS A 326 0.80 -2.89 -24.68
N TYR A 327 1.92 -2.27 -25.06
CA TYR A 327 3.07 -3.01 -25.58
C TYR A 327 3.90 -3.63 -24.44
N GLY A 328 4.40 -4.84 -24.70
CA GLY A 328 5.39 -5.52 -23.89
C GLY A 328 6.60 -5.88 -24.74
N LYS A 329 7.73 -6.16 -24.10
CA LYS A 329 8.97 -6.54 -24.77
C LYS A 329 9.74 -7.53 -23.92
N ASP A 330 10.34 -8.52 -24.55
CA ASP A 330 11.42 -9.30 -23.96
C ASP A 330 12.71 -9.17 -24.80
N LYS A 331 13.72 -9.99 -24.55
CA LYS A 331 15.00 -9.94 -25.28
C LYS A 331 14.90 -10.35 -26.77
N ASN A 332 13.83 -11.03 -27.18
CA ASN A 332 13.65 -11.62 -28.50
C ASN A 332 12.53 -10.96 -29.30
N ASN A 333 11.47 -10.50 -28.64
CA ASN A 333 10.20 -10.14 -29.25
C ASN A 333 9.61 -8.86 -28.66
N ILE A 334 8.80 -8.16 -29.47
CA ILE A 334 7.89 -7.11 -29.03
C ILE A 334 6.46 -7.63 -29.19
N PHE A 335 5.64 -7.33 -28.18
CA PHE A 335 4.27 -7.81 -28.06
C PHE A 335 3.30 -6.63 -28.05
N TYR A 336 2.17 -6.79 -28.74
CA TYR A 336 0.96 -6.05 -28.48
C TYR A 336 -0.10 -7.02 -27.94
N LEU A 337 -0.37 -6.94 -26.65
CA LEU A 337 -1.19 -7.91 -25.91
C LEU A 337 -0.68 -9.35 -26.14
N ASP A 338 -1.51 -10.23 -26.71
CA ASP A 338 -1.20 -11.63 -27.01
C ASP A 338 -0.40 -11.84 -28.31
N LYS A 339 -0.11 -10.77 -29.07
CA LYS A 339 0.50 -10.89 -30.41
C LYS A 339 1.94 -10.43 -30.42
N VAL A 340 2.83 -11.23 -31.01
CA VAL A 340 4.16 -10.75 -31.42
C VAL A 340 4.02 -9.86 -32.65
N ILE A 341 4.65 -8.70 -32.62
CA ILE A 341 4.76 -7.80 -33.77
C ILE A 341 6.21 -7.75 -34.27
N PRO A 342 6.44 -7.74 -35.60
CA PRO A 342 7.78 -7.81 -36.19
C PRO A 342 8.49 -6.45 -36.15
N ILE A 343 8.80 -5.97 -34.95
CA ILE A 343 9.62 -4.77 -34.71
C ILE A 343 10.99 -5.22 -34.20
N ASP A 344 12.07 -4.63 -34.71
CA ASP A 344 13.43 -4.84 -34.21
C ASP A 344 13.49 -4.50 -32.71
N VAL A 345 13.66 -5.54 -31.90
CA VAL A 345 13.70 -5.49 -30.43
C VAL A 345 14.81 -4.57 -29.89
N ASN A 346 15.86 -4.31 -30.67
CA ASN A 346 16.99 -3.48 -30.27
C ASN A 346 16.96 -2.08 -30.89
N ASN A 347 16.27 -1.89 -32.01
CA ASN A 347 16.27 -0.62 -32.77
C ASN A 347 14.86 -0.20 -33.17
N TYR A 348 14.10 0.36 -32.22
CA TYR A 348 12.75 0.87 -32.46
C TYR A 348 12.50 2.19 -31.75
N THR A 349 11.48 2.91 -32.20
CA THR A 349 10.92 4.09 -31.54
C THR A 349 9.47 3.81 -31.15
N LEU A 350 9.13 4.03 -29.87
CA LEU A 350 7.74 4.12 -29.40
C LEU A 350 7.45 5.58 -29.05
N ASN A 351 6.53 6.22 -29.76
CA ASN A 351 6.22 7.63 -29.54
C ASN A 351 5.04 7.82 -28.55
N LYS A 352 4.83 9.07 -28.12
CA LYS A 352 3.76 9.46 -27.19
C LYS A 352 2.33 9.25 -27.70
N ASN A 353 2.17 8.89 -28.97
CA ASN A 353 0.87 8.65 -29.61
C ASN A 353 0.59 7.14 -29.78
N GLY A 354 1.46 6.25 -29.30
CA GLY A 354 1.28 4.80 -29.39
C GLY A 354 1.73 4.17 -30.71
N PHE A 355 2.43 4.91 -31.58
CA PHE A 355 3.09 4.33 -32.75
C PHE A 355 4.42 3.73 -32.33
N ILE A 356 4.65 2.49 -32.73
CA ILE A 356 5.92 1.79 -32.59
C ILE A 356 6.46 1.44 -33.97
N PHE A 357 7.71 1.78 -34.24
CA PHE A 357 8.30 1.57 -35.56
C PHE A 357 9.80 1.32 -35.51
N ASP A 358 10.30 0.54 -36.47
CA ASP A 358 11.71 0.34 -36.77
C ASP A 358 12.01 0.81 -38.20
N LYS A 359 13.13 0.37 -38.79
CA LYS A 359 13.50 0.74 -40.18
C LYS A 359 12.58 0.16 -41.28
N ASN A 360 11.77 -0.85 -40.97
CA ASN A 360 11.00 -1.64 -41.93
C ASN A 360 9.49 -1.64 -41.66
N ASN A 361 9.06 -1.47 -40.41
CA ASN A 361 7.71 -1.70 -39.96
C ASN A 361 7.23 -0.56 -39.07
N ILE A 362 5.97 -0.19 -39.24
CA ILE A 362 5.26 0.77 -38.38
C ILE A 362 3.98 0.10 -37.90
N PHE A 363 3.74 0.16 -36.60
CA PHE A 363 2.52 -0.32 -35.96
C PHE A 363 1.87 0.78 -35.13
N HIS A 364 0.55 0.77 -35.12
CA HIS A 364 -0.26 1.51 -34.17
C HIS A 364 -1.28 0.54 -33.56
N TYR A 365 -0.98 0.13 -32.33
CA TYR A 365 -1.62 -0.98 -31.63
C TYR A 365 -1.58 -2.27 -32.46
N GLU A 366 -2.73 -2.86 -32.78
CA GLU A 366 -2.86 -4.06 -33.59
C GLU A 366 -2.59 -3.86 -35.09
N ASN A 367 -2.51 -2.62 -35.58
CA ASN A 367 -2.50 -2.32 -37.01
C ASN A 367 -1.09 -2.09 -37.52
N LYS A 368 -0.66 -2.89 -38.50
CA LYS A 368 0.50 -2.57 -39.34
C LYS A 368 0.13 -1.49 -40.35
N LEU A 369 0.99 -0.50 -40.54
CA LEU A 369 0.83 0.57 -41.52
C LEU A 369 1.79 0.33 -42.68
N GLU A 370 1.27 0.30 -43.91
CA GLU A 370 2.04 0.12 -45.15
C GLU A 370 2.55 1.48 -45.66
N LEU A 371 3.37 2.14 -44.85
CA LEU A 371 4.07 3.39 -45.16
C LEU A 371 5.59 3.16 -45.10
N ASP A 372 6.36 4.07 -45.68
CA ASP A 372 7.82 4.04 -45.60
C ASP A 372 8.30 4.37 -44.17
N ALA A 373 8.74 3.32 -43.45
CA ALA A 373 9.13 3.39 -42.05
C ALA A 373 10.34 4.29 -41.77
N GLU A 374 11.29 4.35 -42.71
CA GLU A 374 12.51 5.14 -42.58
C GLU A 374 12.23 6.66 -42.58
N THR A 375 11.22 7.09 -43.34
CA THR A 375 10.82 8.51 -43.44
C THR A 375 9.55 8.86 -42.68
N PHE A 376 8.99 7.90 -41.94
CA PHE A 376 7.73 8.03 -41.23
C PHE A 376 7.74 9.14 -40.18
N LYS A 377 6.71 9.99 -40.19
CA LYS A 377 6.47 11.03 -39.20
C LYS A 377 4.99 11.15 -38.86
N VAL A 378 4.71 11.50 -37.61
CA VAL A 378 3.40 12.00 -37.19
C VAL A 378 3.46 13.52 -37.23
N LEU A 379 2.81 14.16 -38.20
CA LEU A 379 2.83 15.61 -38.38
C LEU A 379 1.85 16.32 -37.46
N LYS A 380 0.63 15.80 -37.37
CA LYS A 380 -0.43 16.38 -36.57
C LYS A 380 -1.24 15.29 -35.91
N TYR A 381 -1.67 15.60 -34.70
CA TYR A 381 -2.71 14.89 -34.01
C TYR A 381 -3.78 15.89 -33.60
N GLU A 382 -5.01 15.69 -34.07
CA GLU A 382 -6.16 16.46 -33.62
C GLU A 382 -6.99 15.61 -32.65
N SER A 383 -7.03 16.05 -31.40
CA SER A 383 -8.14 15.70 -30.51
C SER A 383 -8.29 16.78 -29.44
N GLU A 384 -9.48 17.34 -29.36
CA GLU A 384 -9.86 18.30 -28.32
C GLU A 384 -10.29 17.62 -27.01
N VAL A 385 -10.49 16.28 -26.99
CA VAL A 385 -11.16 15.59 -25.85
C VAL A 385 -10.42 14.35 -25.34
N ASN A 386 -9.70 13.59 -26.19
CA ASN A 386 -9.03 12.34 -25.82
C ASN A 386 -7.77 12.04 -26.68
N PRO A 387 -6.54 11.99 -26.13
CA PRO A 387 -5.31 11.72 -26.89
C PRO A 387 -5.19 10.31 -27.53
N PHE A 388 -6.16 9.44 -27.29
CA PHE A 388 -6.24 8.09 -27.85
C PHE A 388 -7.32 7.94 -28.95
N MET A 389 -8.06 9.01 -29.25
CA MET A 389 -9.16 9.00 -30.22
C MET A 389 -9.13 10.24 -31.10
N GLY A 390 -8.63 10.09 -32.31
CA GLY A 390 -8.52 11.18 -33.27
C GLY A 390 -7.99 10.70 -34.61
N GLU A 391 -7.98 11.62 -35.56
CA GLU A 391 -7.33 11.44 -36.85
C GLU A 391 -5.88 11.93 -36.77
N PHE A 392 -4.97 11.12 -37.30
CA PHE A 392 -3.56 11.44 -37.40
C PHE A 392 -3.25 11.87 -38.82
N ILE A 393 -2.50 12.97 -38.94
CA ILE A 393 -1.84 13.32 -40.20
C ILE A 393 -0.44 12.71 -40.14
N LEU A 394 -0.24 11.69 -40.96
CA LEU A 394 1.00 10.96 -41.11
C LEU A 394 1.72 11.43 -42.37
N GLU A 395 3.05 11.30 -42.40
CA GLU A 395 3.86 11.60 -43.57
C GLU A 395 4.93 10.52 -43.73
N ASP A 396 5.22 10.18 -44.99
CA ASP A 396 6.39 9.45 -45.41
C ASP A 396 6.96 10.08 -46.70
N LYS A 397 7.97 9.48 -47.32
CA LYS A 397 8.57 9.96 -48.57
C LYS A 397 7.61 9.99 -49.78
N ASN A 398 6.52 9.23 -49.73
CA ASN A 398 5.57 9.07 -50.82
C ASN A 398 4.37 10.02 -50.66
N GLY A 399 4.11 10.55 -49.47
CA GLY A 399 3.00 11.47 -49.27
C GLY A 399 2.62 11.78 -47.83
N GLN A 400 1.48 12.46 -47.70
CA GLN A 400 0.78 12.69 -46.45
C GLN A 400 -0.54 11.92 -46.44
N TYR A 401 -0.89 11.41 -45.27
CA TYR A 401 -1.98 10.46 -45.08
C TYR A 401 -2.83 10.83 -43.88
N SER A 402 -4.12 10.58 -44.01
CA SER A 402 -5.07 10.59 -42.90
C SER A 402 -5.19 9.19 -42.37
N TYR A 403 -5.05 9.03 -41.05
CA TYR A 403 -5.18 7.73 -40.42
C TYR A 403 -5.97 7.81 -39.12
N ASN A 404 -6.92 6.90 -38.96
CA ASN A 404 -7.65 6.69 -37.72
C ASN A 404 -7.62 5.21 -37.38
N ARG A 405 -7.41 4.83 -36.12
CA ARG A 405 -7.36 3.41 -35.70
C ARG A 405 -8.56 2.58 -36.19
N LYS A 406 -9.75 3.18 -36.33
CA LYS A 406 -10.97 2.50 -36.77
C LYS A 406 -11.18 2.48 -38.29
N ARG A 407 -10.39 3.21 -39.07
CA ARG A 407 -10.54 3.35 -40.53
C ARG A 407 -9.23 3.02 -41.23
N LYS A 408 -9.29 2.67 -42.52
CA LYS A 408 -8.06 2.46 -43.31
C LYS A 408 -7.35 3.81 -43.55
N ILE A 409 -6.05 3.76 -43.85
CA ILE A 409 -5.28 4.93 -44.25
C ILE A 409 -5.89 5.54 -45.53
N GLU A 410 -6.08 6.85 -45.54
CA GLU A 410 -6.52 7.62 -46.70
C GLU A 410 -5.39 8.56 -47.16
N VAL A 411 -5.11 8.59 -48.46
CA VAL A 411 -4.07 9.47 -49.03
C VAL A 411 -4.61 10.89 -49.10
N ILE A 412 -3.94 11.84 -48.44
CA ILE A 412 -4.29 13.27 -48.49
C ILE A 412 -3.53 13.93 -49.65
N ARG A 413 -2.24 13.63 -49.77
CA ARG A 413 -1.35 14.22 -50.78
C ARG A 413 -0.27 13.24 -51.18
N SER A 414 -0.14 12.96 -52.47
CA SER A 414 0.99 12.20 -53.01
C SER A 414 2.16 13.13 -53.35
N ILE A 415 3.38 12.67 -53.09
CA ILE A 415 4.63 13.31 -53.51
C ILE A 415 5.21 12.43 -54.63
N THR A 416 4.87 12.74 -55.88
CA THR A 416 5.48 12.08 -57.04
C THR A 416 6.87 12.67 -57.24
N LYS A 417 7.93 11.85 -57.15
CA LYS A 417 9.24 12.24 -57.65
C LYS A 417 9.18 12.22 -59.19
N TYR A 418 9.42 13.37 -59.82
CA TYR A 418 9.66 13.49 -61.26
C TYR A 418 10.98 12.83 -61.65
#